data_AF-A0A1X7PFC7-F1
#
_entry.id   AF-A0A1X7PFC7-F1
#
_cell.length_a   1.000
_cell.length_b   1.000
_cell.length_c   1.000
_cell.angle_alpha   90.00
_cell.angle_beta   90.00
_cell.angle_gamma   90.00
#
_symmetry.space_group_name_H-M   'P 1'
#
loop_
_entity.id
_entity.type
_entity.pdbx_description
1 polymer ?
#
loop_
_entity_poly.entity_id
_entity_poly.type
_entity_poly.pdbx_seq_one_letter_code
_entity_poly.pdbx_strand_id
1 'polypeptide(L)'
;MDLAFQFLIGILGVLVAVLVATFSRVLADDAKAWLPLLTSRLVERAASRLPVNSRDRYREEWSSHVNDTPGDFSKFVVALGLIRGASKIAASDPIEGNADRPSFAERAIALCWFVLVAPLLLGSAIAIKAESAGPVFVSRVRISESGKKTRTLRFRTKEHAGPKRGSETRIGRFLGRAGIAELPILYSVFLGQEKLPRNWWKKYIGSGR
;
A
#
# COMPACT_ATOMS: atom_id res chain seq x y z
N MET A 1 -47.25 54.71 -3.20
CA MET A 1 -46.39 53.97 -2.25
C MET A 1 -46.10 54.92 -1.10
N ASP A 2 -46.41 54.52 0.13
CA ASP A 2 -46.21 55.38 1.30
C ASP A 2 -44.72 55.67 1.53
N LEU A 3 -44.42 56.92 1.86
CA LEU A 3 -43.07 57.39 2.20
C LEU A 3 -42.46 56.55 3.33
N ALA A 4 -43.27 56.14 4.30
CA ALA A 4 -42.88 55.23 5.38
C ALA A 4 -42.42 53.86 4.89
N PHE A 5 -43.04 53.32 3.82
CA PHE A 5 -42.66 52.05 3.22
C PHE A 5 -41.30 52.16 2.51
N GLN A 6 -41.02 53.27 1.82
CA GLN A 6 -39.70 53.53 1.23
C GLN A 6 -38.60 53.66 2.28
N PHE A 7 -38.87 54.34 3.40
CA PHE A 7 -37.93 54.43 4.52
C PHE A 7 -37.66 53.07 5.16
N LEU A 8 -38.69 52.24 5.35
CA LEU A 8 -38.56 50.90 5.92
C LEU A 8 -37.73 49.97 5.04
N ILE A 9 -37.92 50.00 3.72
CA ILE A 9 -37.09 49.26 2.76
C ILE A 9 -35.64 49.75 2.82
N GLY A 10 -35.41 51.06 2.90
CA GLY A 10 -34.06 51.63 3.01
C GLY A 10 -33.32 51.17 4.26
N ILE A 11 -33.98 51.22 5.43
CA ILE A 11 -33.41 50.75 6.69
C ILE A 11 -33.11 49.24 6.65
N LEU A 12 -34.03 48.44 6.12
CA LEU A 12 -33.83 47.00 5.97
C LEU A 12 -32.64 46.69 5.04
N GLY A 13 -32.50 47.42 3.94
CA GLY A 13 -31.37 47.28 3.03
C GLY A 13 -30.02 47.57 3.70
N VAL A 14 -29.93 48.63 4.50
CA VAL A 14 -28.73 48.95 5.28
C VAL A 14 -28.41 47.87 6.32
N LEU A 15 -29.42 47.39 7.04
CA LEU A 15 -29.24 46.32 8.03
C LEU A 15 -28.74 45.02 7.39
N VAL A 16 -29.31 44.62 6.25
CA VAL A 16 -28.86 43.45 5.49
C VAL A 16 -27.43 43.62 5.01
N ALA A 17 -27.06 44.80 4.49
CA ALA A 17 -25.70 45.07 4.05
C ALA A 17 -24.68 44.97 5.20
N VAL A 18 -25.01 45.51 6.37
CA VAL A 18 -24.17 45.40 7.58
C VAL A 18 -24.04 43.94 8.03
N LEU A 19 -25.12 43.17 8.03
CA LEU A 19 -25.10 41.74 8.36
C LEU A 19 -24.24 40.94 7.38
N VAL A 20 -24.38 41.17 6.08
CA VAL A 20 -23.57 40.49 5.06
C VAL A 20 -22.09 40.84 5.22
N ALA A 21 -21.76 42.11 5.47
CA ALA A 21 -20.38 42.56 5.65
C ALA A 21 -19.73 41.96 6.91
N THR A 22 -20.45 41.97 8.04
CA THR A 22 -19.98 41.38 9.30
C THR A 22 -19.82 39.87 9.18
N PHE A 23 -20.79 39.17 8.59
CA PHE A 23 -20.74 37.74 8.35
C PHE A 23 -19.58 37.35 7.43
N SER A 24 -19.36 38.09 6.34
CA SER A 24 -18.25 37.86 5.40
C SER A 24 -16.89 38.00 6.09
N ARG A 25 -16.76 38.95 7.02
CA ARG A 25 -15.54 39.16 7.79
C ARG A 25 -15.26 38.03 8.77
N VAL A 26 -16.27 37.60 9.52
CA VAL A 26 -16.17 36.44 10.42
C VAL A 26 -15.76 35.19 9.65
N LEU A 27 -16.41 34.93 8.51
CA LEU A 27 -16.07 33.79 7.67
C LEU A 27 -14.63 33.85 7.14
N ALA A 28 -14.15 35.03 6.77
CA ALA A 28 -12.78 35.22 6.30
C ALA A 28 -11.75 35.02 7.44
N ASP A 29 -12.05 35.49 8.64
CA ASP A 29 -11.18 35.33 9.81
C ASP A 29 -11.12 33.86 10.27
N ASP A 30 -12.26 33.16 10.28
CA ASP A 30 -12.33 31.72 10.55
C ASP A 30 -11.57 30.90 9.50
N ALA A 31 -11.75 31.23 8.21
CA ALA A 31 -11.02 30.58 7.14
C ALA A 31 -9.51 30.78 7.29
N LYS A 32 -9.04 31.98 7.64
CA LYS A 32 -7.63 32.26 7.94
C LYS A 32 -7.12 31.47 9.14
N ALA A 33 -7.95 31.24 10.16
CA ALA A 33 -7.56 30.44 11.32
C ALA A 33 -7.46 28.94 10.99
N TRP A 34 -8.35 28.41 10.15
CA TRP A 34 -8.46 26.97 9.90
C TRP A 34 -7.58 26.48 8.74
N LEU A 35 -7.43 27.25 7.67
CA LEU A 35 -6.67 26.84 6.48
C LEU A 35 -5.22 26.42 6.79
N PRO A 36 -4.46 27.13 7.65
CA PRO A 36 -3.10 26.71 8.00
C PRO A 36 -3.05 25.36 8.74
N LEU A 37 -4.00 25.13 9.66
CA LEU A 37 -4.11 23.88 10.41
C LEU A 37 -4.48 22.70 9.49
N LEU A 38 -5.41 22.93 8.56
CA LEU A 38 -5.78 21.91 7.57
C LEU A 38 -4.61 21.62 6.62
N THR A 39 -3.87 22.66 6.23
CA THR A 39 -2.71 22.55 5.35
C THR A 39 -1.60 21.72 5.98
N SER A 40 -1.21 22.00 7.23
CA SER A 40 -0.19 21.22 7.92
C SER A 40 -0.61 19.75 8.08
N ARG A 41 -1.87 19.49 8.46
CA ARG A 41 -2.41 18.11 8.53
C ARG A 41 -2.41 17.39 7.19
N LEU A 42 -2.67 18.09 6.09
CA LEU A 42 -2.59 17.51 4.75
C LEU A 42 -1.16 17.16 4.37
N VAL A 43 -0.18 18.01 4.68
CA VAL A 43 1.25 17.73 4.44
C VAL A 43 1.69 16.51 5.25
N GLU A 44 1.35 16.44 6.55
CA GLU A 44 1.65 15.28 7.39
C GLU A 44 0.99 14.01 6.87
N ARG A 45 -0.28 14.10 6.44
CA ARG A 45 -0.98 12.94 5.90
C ARG A 45 -0.41 12.50 4.57
N ALA A 46 0.06 13.43 3.73
CA ALA A 46 0.76 13.12 2.49
C ALA A 46 2.10 12.41 2.79
N ALA A 47 2.91 12.98 3.67
CA ALA A 47 4.19 12.39 4.07
C ALA A 47 4.02 11.00 4.71
N SER A 48 2.99 10.80 5.53
CA SER A 48 2.71 9.50 6.17
C SER A 48 2.44 8.36 5.18
N ARG A 49 2.08 8.67 3.93
CA ARG A 49 1.90 7.69 2.85
C ARG A 49 3.21 7.24 2.21
N LEU A 50 4.30 7.97 2.45
CA LEU A 50 5.61 7.68 1.87
C LEU A 50 6.35 6.59 2.64
N PRO A 51 7.31 5.91 1.97
CA PRO A 51 8.23 4.98 2.59
C PRO A 51 8.95 5.54 3.81
N VAL A 52 9.22 4.70 4.81
CA VAL A 52 9.78 5.11 6.12
C VAL A 52 11.14 5.81 5.96
N ASN A 53 11.97 5.37 5.03
CA ASN A 53 13.32 5.89 4.80
C ASN A 53 13.37 7.31 4.20
N SER A 54 12.31 7.77 3.55
CA SER A 54 12.26 9.04 2.81
C SER A 54 11.20 9.99 3.33
N ARG A 55 10.34 9.50 4.23
CA ARG A 55 9.22 10.23 4.82
C ARG A 55 9.62 11.57 5.42
N ASP A 56 10.66 11.60 6.26
CA ASP A 56 11.05 12.82 6.98
C ASP A 56 11.66 13.85 6.03
N ARG A 57 12.50 13.40 5.10
CA ARG A 57 13.04 14.27 4.05
C ARG A 57 11.95 14.93 3.20
N TYR A 58 10.99 14.14 2.70
CA TYR A 58 9.89 14.68 1.91
C TYR A 58 8.95 15.56 2.74
N ARG A 59 8.77 15.25 4.02
CA ARG A 59 7.99 16.09 4.94
C ARG A 59 8.60 17.48 5.06
N GLU A 60 9.91 17.57 5.23
CA GLU A 60 10.64 18.83 5.29
C GLU A 60 10.58 19.59 3.97
N GLU A 61 10.89 18.92 2.85
CA GLU A 61 10.85 19.53 1.50
C GLU A 61 9.45 20.06 1.17
N TRP A 62 8.40 19.28 1.44
CA TRP A 62 7.02 19.67 1.15
C TRP A 62 6.50 20.75 2.09
N SER A 63 6.88 20.70 3.37
CA SER A 63 6.62 21.78 4.32
C SER A 63 7.23 23.10 3.83
N SER A 64 8.49 23.08 3.40
CA SER A 64 9.16 24.26 2.82
C SER A 64 8.41 24.77 1.60
N HIS A 65 8.13 23.89 0.63
CA HIS A 65 7.46 24.28 -0.61
C HIS A 65 6.07 24.89 -0.39
N VAL A 66 5.30 24.34 0.54
CA VAL A 66 4.00 24.89 0.93
C VAL A 66 4.19 26.23 1.63
N ASN A 67 5.19 26.40 2.49
CA ASN A 67 5.45 27.67 3.16
C ASN A 67 5.85 28.79 2.20
N ASP A 68 6.56 28.45 1.12
CA ASP A 68 6.97 29.39 0.06
C ASP A 68 5.80 29.83 -0.86
N THR A 69 4.66 29.13 -0.81
CA THR A 69 3.48 29.44 -1.63
C THR A 69 2.71 30.65 -1.05
N PRO A 70 2.30 31.64 -1.87
CA PRO A 70 1.61 32.83 -1.35
C PRO A 70 0.14 32.55 -0.98
N GLY A 71 -0.23 32.93 0.25
CA GLY A 71 -1.61 32.90 0.76
C GLY A 71 -2.11 31.52 1.20
N ASP A 72 -2.88 31.48 2.30
CA ASP A 72 -3.27 30.23 2.96
C ASP A 72 -4.15 29.31 2.10
N PHE A 73 -5.00 29.90 1.24
CA PHE A 73 -5.82 29.12 0.32
C PHE A 73 -4.96 28.42 -0.75
N SER A 74 -3.98 29.11 -1.33
CA SER A 74 -3.06 28.53 -2.31
C SER A 74 -2.24 27.42 -1.67
N LYS A 75 -1.73 27.65 -0.44
CA LYS A 75 -1.03 26.63 0.36
C LYS A 75 -1.87 25.39 0.56
N PHE A 76 -3.15 25.57 0.90
CA PHE A 76 -4.10 24.47 1.07
C PHE A 76 -4.31 23.68 -0.22
N VAL A 77 -4.50 24.36 -1.36
CA VAL A 77 -4.67 23.70 -2.67
C VAL A 77 -3.40 22.91 -3.06
N VAL A 78 -2.21 23.48 -2.85
CA VAL A 78 -0.93 22.78 -3.08
C VAL A 78 -0.84 21.55 -2.20
N ALA A 79 -1.16 21.66 -0.90
CA ALA A 79 -1.13 20.55 0.04
C ALA A 79 -2.11 19.41 -0.33
N LEU A 80 -3.28 19.74 -0.88
CA LEU A 80 -4.17 18.73 -1.46
C LEU A 80 -3.54 17.99 -2.65
N GLY A 81 -2.78 18.69 -3.49
CA GLY A 81 -2.02 18.10 -4.60
C GLY A 81 -0.95 17.11 -4.12
N LEU A 82 -0.27 17.43 -3.01
CA LEU A 82 0.75 16.56 -2.41
C LEU A 82 0.20 15.19 -2.00
N ILE A 83 -1.07 15.10 -1.58
CA ILE A 83 -1.70 13.81 -1.26
C ILE A 83 -1.70 12.87 -2.46
N ARG A 84 -1.99 13.39 -3.66
CA ARG A 84 -1.92 12.61 -4.91
C ARG A 84 -0.48 12.33 -5.32
N GLY A 85 0.42 13.31 -5.20
CA GLY A 85 1.85 13.14 -5.44
C GLY A 85 2.46 12.03 -4.58
N ALA A 86 2.15 12.02 -3.28
CA ALA A 86 2.55 11.01 -2.33
C ALA A 86 2.07 9.60 -2.73
N SER A 87 0.81 9.47 -3.14
CA SER A 87 0.31 8.18 -3.63
C SER A 87 1.05 7.69 -4.88
N LYS A 88 1.48 8.59 -5.76
CA LYS A 88 2.27 8.24 -6.95
C LYS A 88 3.69 7.82 -6.59
N ILE A 89 4.36 8.56 -5.70
CA ILE A 89 5.71 8.25 -5.21
C ILE A 89 5.72 6.92 -4.43
N ALA A 90 4.75 6.73 -3.54
CA ALA A 90 4.56 5.48 -2.81
C ALA A 90 4.17 4.30 -3.72
N ALA A 91 3.59 4.55 -4.89
CA ALA A 91 3.38 3.51 -5.88
C ALA A 91 4.67 3.20 -6.68
N SER A 92 5.55 4.18 -6.88
CA SER A 92 6.80 4.01 -7.64
C SER A 92 7.98 3.52 -6.81
N ASP A 93 7.93 3.55 -5.47
CA ASP A 93 9.04 3.10 -4.65
C ASP A 93 9.30 1.58 -4.81
N PRO A 94 10.49 1.19 -5.30
CA PRO A 94 10.91 -0.20 -5.47
C PRO A 94 10.86 -1.04 -4.18
N ILE A 95 11.05 -0.41 -3.01
CA ILE A 95 11.35 -1.13 -1.77
C ILE A 95 10.11 -1.27 -0.87
N GLU A 96 9.32 -0.22 -0.66
CA GLU A 96 8.12 -0.27 0.19
C GLU A 96 6.81 -0.09 -0.59
N GLY A 97 6.89 0.17 -1.89
CA GLY A 97 5.74 0.61 -2.65
C GLY A 97 4.56 -0.37 -2.72
N ASN A 98 3.36 0.21 -2.87
CA ASN A 98 2.10 -0.53 -2.98
C ASN A 98 1.97 -1.30 -4.31
N ALA A 99 2.94 -1.13 -5.23
CA ALA A 99 2.95 -1.75 -6.56
C ALA A 99 2.91 -3.28 -6.52
N ASP A 100 3.44 -3.91 -5.47
CA ASP A 100 3.46 -5.37 -5.32
C ASP A 100 2.26 -5.93 -4.56
N ARG A 101 1.30 -5.10 -4.13
CA ARG A 101 0.08 -5.63 -3.51
C ARG A 101 -0.83 -6.23 -4.57
N PRO A 102 -1.30 -7.47 -4.38
CA PRO A 102 -2.26 -8.08 -5.29
C PRO A 102 -3.60 -7.32 -5.23
N SER A 103 -4.23 -7.20 -6.38
CA SER A 103 -5.60 -6.71 -6.50
C SER A 103 -6.57 -7.63 -5.75
N PHE A 104 -7.79 -7.13 -5.47
CA PHE A 104 -8.83 -7.95 -4.86
C PHE A 104 -9.14 -9.22 -5.68
N ALA A 105 -9.20 -9.09 -7.01
CA ALA A 105 -9.43 -10.23 -7.91
C ALA A 105 -8.33 -11.29 -7.80
N GLU A 106 -7.05 -10.88 -7.77
CA GLU A 106 -5.92 -11.80 -7.58
C GLU A 106 -5.98 -12.51 -6.22
N ARG A 107 -6.39 -11.82 -5.15
CA ARG A 107 -6.57 -12.42 -3.82
C ARG A 107 -7.70 -13.44 -3.81
N ALA A 108 -8.82 -13.15 -4.46
CA ALA A 108 -9.94 -14.08 -4.58
C ALA A 108 -9.56 -15.33 -5.38
N ILE A 109 -8.88 -15.15 -6.52
CA ILE A 109 -8.36 -16.25 -7.35
C ILE A 109 -7.38 -17.11 -6.54
N ALA A 110 -6.43 -16.47 -5.84
CA ALA A 110 -5.44 -17.18 -5.02
C ALA A 110 -6.11 -17.99 -3.90
N LEU A 111 -7.14 -17.43 -3.24
CA LEU A 111 -7.91 -18.14 -2.22
C LEU A 111 -8.64 -19.36 -2.80
N CYS A 112 -9.36 -19.20 -3.92
CA CYS A 112 -10.03 -20.30 -4.59
C CYS A 112 -9.05 -21.41 -4.95
N TRP A 113 -7.91 -21.06 -5.54
CA TRP A 113 -6.88 -22.03 -5.89
C TRP A 113 -6.28 -22.71 -4.67
N PHE A 114 -6.00 -21.95 -3.60
CA PHE A 114 -5.49 -22.48 -2.34
C PHE A 114 -6.43 -23.52 -1.73
N VAL A 115 -7.73 -23.26 -1.72
CA VAL A 115 -8.75 -24.21 -1.22
C VAL A 115 -8.78 -25.47 -2.10
N LEU A 116 -8.73 -25.32 -3.42
CA LEU A 116 -8.71 -26.47 -4.36
C LEU A 116 -7.47 -27.34 -4.18
N VAL A 117 -6.29 -26.74 -3.96
CA VAL A 117 -5.04 -27.50 -3.76
C VAL A 117 -4.77 -27.88 -2.31
N ALA A 118 -5.62 -27.47 -1.36
CA ALA A 118 -5.45 -27.76 0.07
C ALA A 118 -5.18 -29.24 0.41
N PRO A 119 -5.93 -30.24 -0.13
CA PRO A 119 -5.64 -31.64 0.15
C PRO A 119 -4.24 -32.07 -0.34
N LEU A 120 -3.81 -31.55 -1.49
CA LEU A 120 -2.47 -31.82 -2.04
C LEU A 120 -1.37 -31.17 -1.19
N LEU A 121 -1.60 -29.95 -0.69
CA LEU A 121 -0.68 -29.26 0.23
C LEU A 121 -0.52 -30.05 1.53
N LEU A 122 -1.62 -30.57 2.08
CA LEU A 122 -1.61 -31.36 3.30
C LEU A 122 -0.86 -32.69 3.10
N GLY A 123 -1.13 -33.41 2.01
CA GLY A 123 -0.40 -34.65 1.67
C GLY A 123 1.10 -34.39 1.51
N SER A 124 1.46 -33.31 0.82
CA SER A 124 2.86 -32.90 0.65
C SER A 124 3.52 -32.55 1.99
N ALA A 125 2.80 -31.87 2.89
CA ALA A 125 3.29 -31.52 4.22
C ALA A 125 3.62 -32.76 5.07
N ILE A 126 2.72 -33.75 5.08
CA ILE A 126 2.93 -35.04 5.76
C ILE A 126 4.15 -35.74 5.17
N ALA A 127 4.24 -35.78 3.84
CA ALA A 127 5.33 -36.45 3.14
C ALA A 127 6.71 -35.85 3.49
N ILE A 128 6.86 -34.51 3.50
CA ILE A 128 8.16 -33.92 3.87
C ILE A 128 8.49 -34.14 5.35
N LYS A 129 7.47 -34.17 6.22
CA LYS A 129 7.65 -34.41 7.66
C LYS A 129 8.06 -35.84 7.94
N ALA A 130 7.54 -36.80 7.18
CA ALA A 130 7.90 -38.20 7.26
C ALA A 130 9.33 -38.48 6.77
N GLU A 131 9.80 -37.76 5.75
CA GLU A 131 11.16 -37.97 5.20
C GLU A 131 12.27 -37.38 6.08
N SER A 132 12.04 -36.25 6.74
CA SER A 132 13.09 -35.56 7.52
C SER A 132 12.49 -34.65 8.60
N ALA A 133 13.14 -34.65 9.78
CA ALA A 133 12.75 -33.77 10.88
C ALA A 133 12.97 -32.28 10.55
N GLY A 134 12.07 -31.42 11.05
CA GLY A 134 12.13 -29.97 10.85
C GLY A 134 10.79 -29.35 10.44
N PRO A 135 10.79 -28.05 10.11
CA PRO A 135 9.61 -27.34 9.62
C PRO A 135 9.27 -27.77 8.18
N VAL A 136 7.97 -27.79 7.87
CA VAL A 136 7.45 -28.12 6.53
C VAL A 136 7.64 -26.96 5.55
N PHE A 137 7.40 -25.75 6.04
CA PHE A 137 7.50 -24.53 5.26
C PHE A 137 8.81 -23.81 5.52
N VAL A 138 9.37 -23.21 4.47
CA VAL A 138 10.55 -22.36 4.54
C VAL A 138 10.29 -21.08 3.76
N SER A 139 10.73 -19.95 4.30
CA SER A 139 10.69 -18.67 3.60
C SER A 139 11.97 -18.47 2.79
N ARG A 140 11.84 -18.01 1.54
CA ARG A 140 12.98 -17.54 0.74
C ARG A 140 12.79 -16.07 0.36
N VAL A 141 13.87 -15.32 0.45
CA VAL A 141 13.89 -13.94 -0.06
C VAL A 141 13.90 -14.01 -1.58
N ARG A 142 12.91 -13.38 -2.21
CA ARG A 142 12.82 -13.13 -3.64
C ARG A 142 12.80 -11.63 -3.86
N ILE A 143 13.39 -11.19 -4.97
CA ILE A 143 13.27 -9.82 -5.45
C ILE A 143 12.08 -9.81 -6.42
N SER A 144 11.06 -9.00 -6.12
CA SER A 144 9.91 -8.80 -7.00
C SER A 144 10.31 -8.02 -8.26
N GLU A 145 9.39 -7.91 -9.23
CA GLU A 145 9.61 -7.09 -10.43
C GLU A 145 9.86 -5.61 -10.09
N SER A 146 9.37 -5.14 -8.95
CA SER A 146 9.59 -3.78 -8.47
C SER A 146 10.96 -3.59 -7.80
N GLY A 147 11.71 -4.66 -7.49
CA GLY A 147 12.97 -4.57 -6.72
C GLY A 147 12.81 -4.82 -5.22
N LYS A 148 11.58 -5.05 -4.75
CA LYS A 148 11.28 -5.32 -3.34
C LYS A 148 11.77 -6.70 -2.92
N LYS A 149 12.50 -6.77 -1.81
CA LYS A 149 12.84 -8.04 -1.16
C LYS A 149 11.61 -8.54 -0.41
N THR A 150 10.93 -9.54 -0.97
CA THR A 150 9.76 -10.16 -0.33
C THR A 150 10.07 -11.59 0.07
N ARG A 151 9.51 -12.02 1.21
CA ARG A 151 9.72 -13.36 1.76
C ARG A 151 8.60 -14.28 1.26
N THR A 152 8.91 -15.07 0.25
CA THR A 152 7.99 -16.03 -0.34
C THR A 152 7.97 -17.33 0.47
N LEU A 153 6.77 -17.83 0.78
CA LEU A 153 6.57 -19.12 1.44
C LEU A 153 6.64 -20.28 0.43
N ARG A 154 7.33 -21.36 0.79
CA ARG A 154 7.41 -22.58 -0.04
C ARG A 154 7.60 -23.83 0.81
N PHE A 155 7.38 -25.00 0.22
CA PHE A 155 7.73 -26.26 0.86
C PHE A 155 9.25 -26.43 0.95
N ARG A 156 9.65 -27.09 2.04
CA ARG A 156 11.03 -27.51 2.24
C ARG A 156 11.39 -28.59 1.23
N THR A 157 12.47 -28.34 0.47
CA THR A 157 13.03 -29.33 -0.47
C THR A 157 14.37 -29.92 -0.02
N LYS A 158 14.98 -29.32 1.01
CA LYS A 158 16.29 -29.71 1.54
C LYS A 158 16.18 -30.24 2.96
N GLU A 159 17.11 -31.12 3.34
CA GLU A 159 17.19 -31.66 4.69
C GLU A 159 17.51 -30.54 5.68
N HIS A 160 16.68 -30.42 6.74
CA HIS A 160 16.80 -29.33 7.71
C HIS A 160 17.77 -29.66 8.85
N ALA A 161 17.72 -30.91 9.31
CA ALA A 161 18.53 -31.45 10.39
C ALA A 161 18.90 -32.90 10.05
N GLY A 162 20.10 -33.32 10.45
CA GLY A 162 20.66 -34.64 10.14
C GLY A 162 22.03 -34.57 9.47
N PRO A 163 22.67 -35.73 9.23
CA PRO A 163 24.03 -35.82 8.68
C PRO A 163 24.12 -35.32 7.23
N LYS A 164 23.00 -35.22 6.50
CA LYS A 164 22.95 -34.70 5.13
C LYS A 164 22.26 -33.34 5.05
N ARG A 165 22.35 -32.52 6.11
CA ARG A 165 21.80 -31.16 6.16
C ARG A 165 22.14 -30.36 4.90
N GLY A 166 21.12 -29.75 4.29
CA GLY A 166 21.28 -28.96 3.06
C GLY A 166 21.28 -29.79 1.76
N SER A 167 21.34 -31.12 1.83
CA SER A 167 21.13 -31.99 0.68
C SER A 167 19.67 -31.99 0.23
N GLU A 168 19.43 -32.22 -1.06
CA GLU A 168 18.07 -32.30 -1.60
C GLU A 168 17.42 -33.63 -1.24
N THR A 169 16.22 -33.56 -0.66
CA THR A 169 15.42 -34.73 -0.26
C THR A 169 14.73 -35.35 -1.48
N ARG A 170 14.36 -36.64 -1.44
CA ARG A 170 13.68 -37.30 -2.56
C ARG A 170 12.31 -36.66 -2.80
N ILE A 171 11.56 -36.39 -1.74
CA ILE A 171 10.27 -35.70 -1.84
C ILE A 171 10.49 -34.25 -2.25
N GLY A 172 11.52 -33.58 -1.73
CA GLY A 172 11.89 -32.24 -2.16
C GLY A 172 12.18 -32.14 -3.66
N ARG A 173 12.88 -33.12 -4.23
CA ARG A 173 13.16 -33.19 -5.67
C ARG A 173 11.88 -33.44 -6.47
N PHE A 174 11.01 -34.35 -6.02
CA PHE A 174 9.72 -34.61 -6.65
C PHE A 174 8.81 -33.37 -6.64
N LEU A 175 8.63 -32.74 -5.47
CA LEU A 175 7.84 -31.52 -5.32
C LEU A 175 8.42 -30.36 -6.14
N GLY A 176 9.75 -30.30 -6.26
CA GLY A 176 10.45 -29.36 -7.12
C GLY A 176 10.09 -29.58 -8.59
N ARG A 177 10.20 -30.81 -9.10
CA ARG A 177 9.89 -31.16 -10.50
C ARG A 177 8.42 -30.97 -10.85
N ALA A 178 7.52 -31.29 -9.93
CA ALA A 178 6.08 -31.15 -10.13
C ALA A 178 5.58 -29.71 -9.95
N GLY A 179 6.43 -28.75 -9.57
CA GLY A 179 6.03 -27.37 -9.24
C GLY A 179 5.27 -27.23 -7.92
N ILE A 180 4.87 -28.32 -7.27
CA ILE A 180 4.11 -28.35 -6.01
C ILE A 180 4.85 -27.62 -4.89
N ALA A 181 6.20 -27.64 -4.91
CA ALA A 181 7.02 -27.02 -3.88
C ALA A 181 6.72 -25.53 -3.66
N GLU A 182 6.21 -24.82 -4.66
CA GLU A 182 5.97 -23.37 -4.60
C GLU A 182 4.50 -23.01 -4.37
N LEU A 183 3.58 -23.96 -4.42
CA LEU A 183 2.14 -23.72 -4.17
C LEU A 183 1.82 -23.01 -2.83
N PRO A 184 2.60 -23.17 -1.73
CA PRO A 184 2.38 -22.39 -0.52
C PRO A 184 2.42 -20.86 -0.71
N ILE A 185 2.95 -20.35 -1.83
CA ILE A 185 2.91 -18.93 -2.19
C ILE A 185 1.48 -18.38 -2.28
N LEU A 186 0.50 -19.22 -2.64
CA LEU A 186 -0.90 -18.81 -2.75
C LEU A 186 -1.43 -18.24 -1.44
N TYR A 187 -0.94 -18.75 -0.31
CA TYR A 187 -1.26 -18.22 1.02
C TYR A 187 -0.71 -16.81 1.23
N SER A 188 0.55 -16.56 0.83
CA SER A 188 1.16 -15.21 0.86
C SER A 188 0.42 -14.22 -0.03
N VAL A 189 -0.08 -14.67 -1.20
CA VAL A 189 -0.89 -13.82 -2.09
C VAL A 189 -2.24 -13.49 -1.46
N PHE A 190 -2.93 -14.48 -0.88
CA PHE A 190 -4.20 -14.27 -0.17
C PHE A 190 -4.06 -13.22 0.95
N LEU A 191 -2.97 -13.31 1.74
CA LEU A 191 -2.64 -12.35 2.79
C LEU A 191 -2.27 -10.95 2.26
N GLY A 192 -2.16 -10.77 0.95
CA GLY A 192 -1.82 -9.49 0.33
C GLY A 192 -0.34 -9.11 0.44
N GLN A 193 0.53 -10.09 0.73
CA GLN A 193 1.96 -9.85 0.91
C GLN A 193 2.71 -9.82 -0.42
N GLU A 194 2.28 -10.64 -1.40
CA GLU A 194 2.94 -10.79 -2.69
C GLU A 194 1.91 -10.93 -3.83
N LYS A 195 2.33 -10.65 -5.08
CA LYS A 195 1.54 -10.92 -6.29
C LYS A 195 1.72 -12.34 -6.80
N LEU A 196 0.75 -12.81 -7.59
CA LEU A 196 0.85 -14.06 -8.33
C LEU A 196 2.04 -14.00 -9.30
N PRO A 197 2.96 -14.98 -9.27
CA PRO A 197 4.10 -15.00 -10.17
C PRO A 197 3.66 -15.22 -11.63
N ARG A 198 3.66 -14.16 -12.45
CA ARG A 198 3.29 -14.19 -13.88
C ARG A 198 4.08 -15.21 -14.72
N ASN A 199 5.35 -15.47 -14.36
CA ASN A 199 6.26 -16.35 -15.09
C ASN A 199 6.60 -17.64 -14.32
N TRP A 200 5.71 -18.12 -13.45
CA TRP A 200 5.96 -19.24 -12.55
C TRP A 200 6.45 -20.52 -13.28
N TRP A 201 5.85 -20.83 -14.42
CA TRP A 201 6.16 -22.01 -15.23
C TRP A 201 7.52 -21.93 -15.96
N LYS A 202 8.03 -20.73 -16.29
CA LYS A 202 9.31 -20.57 -16.99
C LYS A 202 10.50 -21.11 -16.19
N LYS A 203 10.40 -21.06 -14.85
CA LYS A 203 11.41 -21.61 -13.94
C LYS A 203 11.59 -23.13 -14.11
N TYR A 204 10.52 -23.83 -14.51
CA TYR A 204 10.51 -25.28 -14.67
C TYR A 204 10.76 -25.74 -16.11
N ILE A 205 10.57 -24.84 -17.09
CA ILE A 205 10.88 -25.10 -18.50
C ILE A 205 12.33 -24.71 -18.86
N GLY A 206 12.94 -23.76 -18.14
CA GLY A 206 14.21 -23.13 -18.51
C GLY A 206 15.49 -23.53 -17.76
N SER A 207 15.44 -24.40 -16.74
CA SER A 207 16.65 -24.78 -15.98
C SER A 207 17.31 -26.08 -16.46
N GLY A 208 17.19 -26.37 -17.75
CA GLY A 208 17.93 -27.42 -18.45
C GLY A 208 19.07 -26.79 -19.25
N ARG A 209 20.08 -26.24 -18.57
CA ARG A 209 21.45 -26.05 -19.03
C ARG A 209 22.35 -25.61 -17.89
#